data_AF-A0A355V887-F1
#
_entry.id   AF-A0A355V887-F1
#
_cell.length_a   1.000
_cell.length_b   1.000
_cell.length_c   1.000
_cell.angle_alpha   90.00
_cell.angle_beta   90.00
_cell.angle_gamma   90.00
#
_symmetry.space_group_name_H-M   'P 1'
#
loop_
_entity.id
_entity.type
_entity.pdbx_description
1 polymer ?
#
loop_
_entity_poly.entity_id
_entity_poly.type
_entity_poly.pdbx_seq_one_letter_code
_entity_poly.pdbx_strand_id
1 'polypeptide(L)'
;GRMADYCRITDTLQLARRKHPGQRNSLDALCKRYEVDNSHRELHGALLDSEILADVYLLMTGGQTDLSLAEEAASENDSGATQAVRVSREGLSLAVSQPTQAEWQAHQKLLERIHKASGENCVWLRGKSD
;
A
#
# COMPACT_ATOMS: atom_id res chain seq x y z
N GLY A 1 -33.38 -23.29 -1.78
CA GLY A 1 -31.99 -22.92 -2.08
C GLY A 1 -31.30 -22.54 -0.78
N ARG A 2 -30.05 -22.96 -0.62
CA ARG A 2 -29.16 -22.46 0.44
C ARG A 2 -28.76 -21.03 0.10
N MET A 3 -28.39 -20.22 1.08
CA MET A 3 -27.91 -18.85 0.84
C MET A 3 -26.70 -18.80 -0.12
N ALA A 4 -25.83 -19.80 -0.02
CA ALA A 4 -24.68 -19.96 -0.91
C ALA A 4 -25.07 -20.14 -2.41
N ASP A 5 -26.32 -20.51 -2.69
CA ASP A 5 -26.81 -20.65 -4.08
C ASP A 5 -27.19 -19.28 -4.69
N TYR A 6 -27.34 -18.23 -3.87
CA TYR A 6 -27.76 -16.88 -4.29
C TYR A 6 -26.70 -15.80 -4.05
N CYS A 7 -25.80 -16.00 -3.08
CA CYS A 7 -24.76 -15.04 -2.77
C CYS A 7 -23.45 -15.72 -2.35
N ARG A 8 -22.34 -14.99 -2.55
CA ARG A 8 -21.04 -15.40 -2.01
C ARG A 8 -21.00 -15.10 -0.51
N ILE A 9 -20.72 -16.14 0.28
CA ILE A 9 -20.53 -16.02 1.73
C ILE A 9 -19.03 -15.95 2.01
N THR A 10 -18.60 -14.92 2.73
CA THR A 10 -17.19 -14.71 3.10
C THR A 10 -17.02 -14.86 4.59
N ASP A 11 -16.16 -15.79 5.02
CA ASP A 11 -15.74 -15.93 6.41
C ASP A 11 -14.65 -14.88 6.74
N THR A 12 -15.07 -13.82 7.43
CA THR A 12 -14.19 -12.71 7.84
C THR A 12 -13.18 -13.13 8.91
N LEU A 13 -13.45 -14.17 9.70
CA LEU A 13 -12.53 -14.68 10.70
C LEU A 13 -11.35 -15.40 10.04
N GLN A 14 -11.60 -16.19 9.00
CA GLN A 14 -10.52 -16.78 8.20
C GLN A 14 -9.65 -15.72 7.55
N LEU A 15 -10.25 -14.64 7.05
CA LEU A 15 -9.52 -13.50 6.52
C LEU A 15 -8.62 -12.85 7.59
N ALA A 16 -9.16 -12.61 8.79
CA ALA A 16 -8.42 -12.05 9.91
C ALA A 16 -7.24 -12.92 10.31
N ARG A 17 -7.44 -14.25 10.42
CA ARG A 17 -6.37 -15.21 10.75
C ARG A 17 -5.23 -15.24 9.74
N ARG A 18 -5.54 -15.09 8.45
CA ARG A 18 -4.50 -14.98 7.41
C ARG A 18 -3.71 -13.68 7.52
N LYS A 19 -4.38 -12.56 7.85
CA LYS A 19 -3.75 -11.24 7.96
C LYS A 19 -2.94 -11.07 9.25
N HIS A 20 -3.41 -11.66 10.36
CA HIS A 20 -2.77 -11.61 11.69
C HIS A 20 -2.55 -13.02 12.25
N PRO A 21 -1.59 -13.77 11.70
CA PRO A 21 -1.31 -15.14 12.14
C PRO A 21 -0.78 -15.16 13.58
N GLY A 22 -1.19 -16.16 14.36
CA GLY A 22 -0.75 -16.34 15.76
C GLY A 22 -1.35 -15.35 16.77
N GLN A 23 -2.19 -14.41 16.32
CA GLN A 23 -2.77 -13.37 17.18
C GLN A 23 -4.27 -13.61 17.44
N ARG A 24 -4.82 -12.90 18.44
CA ARG A 24 -6.25 -12.90 18.74
C ARG A 24 -7.00 -12.21 17.59
N ASN A 25 -7.93 -12.95 16.98
CA ASN A 25 -8.75 -12.49 15.85
C ASN A 25 -10.25 -12.38 16.22
N SER A 26 -10.55 -12.15 17.50
CA SER A 26 -11.91 -11.82 17.95
C SER A 26 -12.27 -10.39 17.55
N LEU A 27 -13.57 -10.07 17.42
CA LEU A 27 -14.04 -8.74 17.05
C LEU A 27 -13.40 -7.64 17.92
N ASP A 28 -13.43 -7.79 19.26
CA ASP A 28 -12.80 -6.83 20.18
C ASP A 28 -11.29 -6.65 19.96
N ALA A 29 -10.58 -7.70 19.54
CA ALA A 29 -9.15 -7.63 19.30
C ALA A 29 -8.85 -6.91 17.97
N LEU A 30 -9.73 -7.07 16.99
CA LEU A 30 -9.64 -6.35 15.71
C LEU A 30 -10.03 -4.88 15.88
N CYS A 31 -11.06 -4.55 16.68
CA CYS A 31 -11.41 -3.17 17.00
C CYS A 31 -10.23 -2.41 17.60
N LYS A 32 -9.55 -2.99 18.60
CA LYS A 32 -8.36 -2.40 19.21
C LYS A 32 -7.21 -2.20 18.23
N ARG A 33 -7.02 -3.13 17.28
CA ARG A 33 -5.94 -3.07 16.29
C ARG A 33 -6.17 -1.99 15.24
N TYR A 34 -7.42 -1.87 14.81
CA TYR A 34 -7.84 -0.96 13.74
C TYR A 34 -8.38 0.36 14.27
N GLU A 35 -8.24 0.62 15.57
CA GLU A 35 -8.70 1.84 16.24
C GLU A 35 -10.19 2.14 15.99
N VAL A 36 -11.00 1.07 15.86
CA VAL A 36 -12.46 1.17 15.73
C VAL A 36 -13.05 1.27 17.13
N ASP A 37 -13.85 2.32 17.36
CA ASP A 37 -14.55 2.51 18.62
C ASP A 37 -15.61 1.42 18.84
N ASN A 38 -15.47 0.68 19.93
CA ASN A 38 -16.44 -0.30 20.40
C ASN A 38 -16.94 0.01 21.83
N SER A 39 -16.79 1.25 22.30
CA SER A 39 -17.17 1.68 23.65
C SER A 39 -18.67 1.51 23.95
N HIS A 40 -19.52 1.71 22.94
CA HIS A 40 -20.97 1.51 23.04
C HIS A 40 -21.41 0.04 23.03
N ARG A 41 -20.46 -0.90 22.97
CA ARG A 41 -20.69 -2.36 22.96
C ARG A 41 -20.80 -2.92 24.37
N GLU A 42 -21.76 -2.45 25.17
CA GLU A 42 -22.02 -2.98 26.52
C GLU A 42 -22.65 -4.38 26.48
N LEU A 43 -23.52 -4.64 25.50
CA LEU A 43 -24.15 -5.94 25.25
C LEU A 43 -23.88 -6.39 23.80
N HIS A 44 -23.68 -7.69 23.61
CA HIS A 44 -23.43 -8.28 22.31
C HIS A 44 -24.75 -8.30 21.50
N GLY A 45 -24.92 -7.32 20.61
CA GLY A 45 -26.09 -7.18 19.75
C GLY A 45 -25.74 -7.45 18.29
N ALA A 46 -26.51 -8.29 17.61
CA ALA A 46 -26.21 -8.68 16.22
C ALA A 46 -26.16 -7.48 15.25
N LEU A 47 -26.98 -6.45 15.48
CA LEU A 47 -26.97 -5.22 14.67
C LEU A 47 -25.67 -4.44 14.85
N LEU A 48 -25.33 -4.12 16.10
CA LEU A 48 -24.11 -3.39 16.45
C LEU A 48 -22.86 -4.17 16.04
N ASP A 49 -22.84 -5.48 16.26
CA ASP A 49 -21.73 -6.34 15.86
C ASP A 49 -21.56 -6.38 14.34
N SER A 50 -22.66 -6.28 13.57
CA SER A 50 -22.59 -6.23 12.10
C SER A 50 -22.03 -4.90 11.60
N GLU A 51 -22.37 -3.79 12.26
CA GLU A 51 -21.85 -2.45 11.95
C GLU A 51 -20.35 -2.35 12.27
N ILE A 52 -19.95 -2.72 13.49
CA ILE A 52 -18.54 -2.77 13.91
C ILE A 52 -17.74 -3.70 13.00
N LEU A 53 -18.29 -4.88 12.64
CA LEU A 53 -17.62 -5.80 11.73
C LEU A 53 -17.45 -5.21 10.32
N ALA A 54 -18.39 -4.39 9.84
CA ALA A 54 -18.28 -3.73 8.55
C ALA A 54 -17.10 -2.74 8.54
N ASP A 55 -16.96 -1.92 9.59
CA ASP A 55 -15.84 -0.99 9.73
C ASP A 55 -14.49 -1.70 9.82
N VAL A 56 -14.43 -2.74 10.66
CA VAL A 56 -13.25 -3.61 10.76
C VAL A 56 -12.92 -4.26 9.42
N TYR A 57 -13.93 -4.73 8.68
CA TYR A 57 -13.72 -5.37 7.39
C TYR A 57 -13.19 -4.37 6.34
N LEU A 58 -13.71 -3.13 6.33
CA LEU A 58 -13.22 -2.06 5.48
C LEU A 58 -11.76 -1.74 5.79
N LEU A 59 -11.38 -1.61 7.05
CA LEU A 59 -9.97 -1.36 7.44
C LEU A 59 -9.07 -2.57 7.17
N MET A 60 -9.61 -3.78 7.26
CA MET A 60 -8.89 -5.00 6.91
C MET A 60 -8.65 -5.14 5.40
N THR A 61 -9.52 -4.59 4.55
CA THR A 61 -9.49 -4.80 3.09
C THR A 61 -9.23 -3.54 2.27
N GLY A 62 -9.24 -2.37 2.91
CA GLY A 62 -9.16 -1.04 2.29
C GLY A 62 -7.82 -0.69 1.66
N GLY A 63 -6.83 -1.59 1.72
CA GLY A 63 -5.52 -1.39 1.10
C GLY A 63 -4.64 -0.42 1.86
N GLN A 64 -3.78 0.30 1.14
CA GLN A 64 -2.85 1.27 1.68
C GLN A 64 -3.50 2.66 1.68
N THR A 65 -3.89 3.15 2.85
CA THR A 65 -4.42 4.52 3.04
C THR A 65 -3.33 5.53 3.40
N ASP A 66 -2.13 5.05 3.77
CA ASP A 66 -1.00 5.89 4.15
C ASP A 66 0.30 5.42 3.47
N LEU A 67 1.05 6.37 2.94
CA LEU A 67 2.32 6.13 2.25
C LEU A 67 3.47 6.46 3.20
N SER A 68 3.77 5.54 4.12
CA SER A 68 4.97 5.66 4.95
C SER A 68 6.22 5.37 4.10
N LEU A 69 6.95 6.43 3.74
CA LEU A 69 8.24 6.38 3.03
C LEU A 69 9.44 6.40 3.99
N ALA A 70 9.22 6.22 5.30
CA ALA A 70 10.24 6.39 6.31
C ALA A 70 10.52 5.08 7.07
N GLU A 71 11.14 4.10 6.40
CA GLU A 71 11.80 2.99 7.10
C GLU A 71 12.82 2.25 6.23
N GLU A 72 13.82 2.98 5.71
CA GLU A 72 15.05 2.37 5.17
C GLU A 72 16.33 2.83 5.92
N ALA A 73 16.17 3.50 7.07
CA ALA A 73 17.30 3.98 7.85
C ALA A 73 17.10 3.74 9.36
N ALA A 74 16.96 2.48 9.79
CA ALA A 74 17.52 1.95 11.04
C ALA A 74 16.88 0.60 11.40
N SER A 75 17.62 -0.50 11.24
CA SER A 75 17.77 -1.57 12.25
C SER A 75 18.43 -2.81 11.64
N GLU A 76 19.77 -2.83 11.67
CA GLU A 76 20.51 -4.08 11.71
C GLU A 76 20.28 -4.71 13.09
N ASN A 77 19.21 -5.49 13.27
CA ASN A 77 19.06 -6.60 14.24
C ASN A 77 17.58 -6.99 14.46
N ASP A 78 16.92 -7.49 13.43
CA ASP A 78 15.75 -8.34 13.66
C ASP A 78 15.84 -9.65 12.86
N SER A 79 15.62 -10.75 13.57
CA SER A 79 15.73 -12.13 13.10
C SER A 79 14.46 -12.52 12.37
N GLY A 80 14.18 -11.81 11.28
CA GLY A 80 12.97 -11.95 10.48
C GLY A 80 13.21 -11.44 9.06
N ALA A 81 14.38 -11.71 8.50
CA ALA A 81 14.70 -11.33 7.14
C ALA A 81 13.72 -12.01 6.17
N THR A 82 12.73 -11.26 5.68
CA THR A 82 12.20 -11.49 4.34
C THR A 82 13.41 -11.38 3.41
N GLN A 83 14.01 -12.51 3.07
CA GLN A 83 15.15 -12.53 2.16
C GLN A 83 14.69 -11.84 0.88
N ALA A 84 15.26 -10.67 0.60
CA ALA A 84 15.04 -10.01 -0.68
C ALA A 84 15.49 -11.00 -1.76
N VAL A 85 14.51 -11.55 -2.49
CA VAL A 85 14.79 -12.46 -3.59
C VAL A 85 15.54 -11.65 -4.63
N ARG A 86 16.85 -11.90 -4.77
CA ARG A 86 17.64 -11.32 -5.85
C ARG A 86 17.17 -11.98 -7.13
N VAL A 87 16.34 -11.27 -7.89
CA VAL A 87 15.93 -11.68 -9.23
C VAL A 87 17.14 -11.53 -10.14
N SER A 88 17.74 -12.65 -10.52
CA SER A 88 18.72 -12.72 -11.62
C SER A 88 18.03 -12.24 -12.90
N ARG A 89 18.62 -11.23 -13.54
CA ARG A 89 18.12 -10.65 -14.81
C ARG A 89 19.10 -10.89 -15.95
N GLU A 90 20.11 -11.72 -15.71
CA GLU A 90 21.14 -12.06 -16.68
C GLU A 90 20.49 -12.69 -17.92
N GLY A 91 20.70 -12.07 -19.09
CA GLY A 91 20.18 -12.57 -20.38
C GLY A 91 18.84 -11.98 -20.83
N LEU A 92 18.20 -11.08 -20.07
CA LEU A 92 17.00 -10.38 -20.52
C LEU A 92 17.35 -9.23 -21.49
N SER A 93 17.14 -9.42 -22.79
CA SER A 93 17.17 -8.34 -23.78
C SER A 93 15.80 -7.67 -23.89
N LEU A 94 15.55 -6.66 -23.06
CA LEU A 94 14.33 -5.86 -23.12
C LEU A 94 14.44 -4.79 -24.21
N ALA A 95 13.38 -4.59 -24.98
CA ALA A 95 13.31 -3.52 -25.96
C ALA A 95 13.28 -2.17 -25.23
N VAL A 96 14.29 -1.33 -25.47
CA VAL A 96 14.34 0.04 -24.96
C VAL A 96 13.75 0.97 -26.01
N SER A 97 12.56 1.49 -25.74
CA SER A 97 11.96 2.52 -26.60
C SER A 97 12.61 3.87 -26.33
N GLN A 98 13.27 4.43 -27.33
CA GLN A 98 13.81 5.78 -27.26
C GLN A 98 12.69 6.80 -27.46
N PRO A 99 12.79 7.98 -26.83
CA PRO A 99 11.83 9.06 -27.07
C PRO A 99 11.92 9.52 -28.52
N THR A 100 10.77 9.88 -29.08
CA THR A 100 10.69 10.54 -30.38
C THR A 100 11.28 11.95 -30.32
N GLN A 101 11.64 12.50 -31.48
CA GLN A 101 12.19 13.85 -31.55
C GLN A 101 11.20 14.92 -31.04
N ALA A 102 9.89 14.69 -31.23
CA ALA A 102 8.85 15.58 -30.73
C ALA A 102 8.79 15.60 -29.19
N GLU A 103 8.86 14.42 -28.56
CA GLU A 103 8.90 14.29 -27.10
C GLU A 103 10.15 14.94 -26.51
N TRP A 104 11.29 14.81 -27.18
CA TRP A 104 12.52 15.46 -26.75
C TRP A 104 12.39 17.00 -26.83
N GLN A 105 11.84 17.54 -27.92
CA GLN A 105 11.61 18.98 -28.00
C GLN A 105 10.62 19.50 -26.93
N ALA A 106 9.56 18.73 -26.64
CA ALA A 106 8.60 19.08 -25.60
C ALA A 106 9.25 19.08 -24.21
N HIS A 107 10.11 18.10 -23.92
CA HIS A 107 10.87 18.01 -22.68
C HIS A 107 11.85 19.18 -22.52
N GLN A 108 12.57 19.59 -23.58
CA GLN A 108 13.44 20.79 -23.50
C GLN A 108 12.67 22.06 -23.13
N LYS A 109 11.52 22.30 -23.79
CA LYS A 109 10.67 23.46 -23.49
C LYS A 109 10.15 23.42 -22.05
N LEU A 110 9.88 22.23 -21.51
CA LEU A 110 9.48 22.06 -20.11
C LEU A 110 10.63 22.42 -19.16
N LEU A 111 11.84 21.93 -19.44
CA LEU A 111 13.03 22.22 -18.64
C LEU A 111 13.36 23.71 -18.63
N GLU A 112 13.28 24.40 -19.76
CA GLU A 112 13.48 25.86 -19.84
C GLU A 112 12.47 26.61 -18.97
N ARG A 113 11.21 26.18 -18.96
CA ARG A 113 10.16 26.78 -18.13
C ARG A 113 10.43 26.59 -16.65
N ILE A 114 10.82 25.38 -16.24
CA ILE A 114 11.20 25.06 -14.86
C ILE A 114 12.43 25.89 -14.48
N HIS A 115 13.44 25.96 -15.35
CA HIS A 115 14.64 26.74 -15.11
C HIS A 115 14.32 28.22 -14.87
N LYS A 116 13.47 28.83 -15.69
CA LYS A 116 13.02 30.21 -15.50
C LYS A 116 12.22 30.39 -14.20
N ALA A 117 11.31 29.47 -13.90
CA ALA A 117 10.46 29.55 -12.71
C ALA A 117 11.24 29.31 -11.39
N SER A 118 12.29 28.50 -11.43
CA SER A 118 13.14 28.16 -10.28
C SER A 118 14.34 29.09 -10.10
N GLY A 119 14.39 30.24 -10.79
CA GLY A 119 15.51 31.18 -10.71
C GLY A 119 16.83 30.57 -11.17
N GLU A 120 16.83 29.92 -12.34
CA GLU A 120 17.98 29.30 -13.00
C GLU A 120 18.53 28.05 -12.27
N ASN A 121 17.77 27.49 -11.34
CA ASN A 121 18.19 26.35 -10.51
C ASN A 121 17.60 24.99 -10.98
N CYS A 122 17.57 24.73 -12.29
CA CYS A 122 17.12 23.43 -12.81
C CYS A 122 18.24 22.37 -12.72
N VAL A 123 18.08 21.39 -11.82
CA VAL A 123 19.07 20.33 -11.56
C VAL A 123 19.33 19.47 -12.80
N TRP A 124 18.30 19.18 -13.60
CA TRP A 124 18.42 18.38 -14.83
C TRP A 124 19.34 19.03 -15.88
N LEU A 125 19.37 20.36 -15.96
CA LEU A 125 20.24 21.10 -16.88
C LEU A 125 21.67 21.25 -16.33
N ARG A 126 21.86 21.15 -15.01
CA ARG A 126 23.16 21.24 -14.34
C ARG A 126 24.02 19.99 -14.52
N GLY A 127 23.40 18.81 -14.60
CA GLY A 127 24.09 17.53 -14.73
C GLY A 127 24.73 17.23 -16.08
N LYS A 128 24.90 18.23 -16.97
CA LYS A 128 25.56 18.08 -18.28
C LYS A 128 27.05 18.45 -18.27
N SER A 129 27.65 18.67 -17.11
CA SER A 129 29.10 18.85 -16.95
C SER A 129 29.72 17.53 -16.49
N ASP A 130 29.89 16.59 -17.43
CA ASP A 130 30.96 15.58 -17.53
C ASP A 130 30.71 14.67 -18.76
#